data_AF-T0Q137-F1
#
_entry.id   AF-T0Q137-F1
#
_cell.length_a   1.000
_cell.length_b   1.000
_cell.length_c   1.000
_cell.angle_alpha   90.00
_cell.angle_beta   90.00
_cell.angle_gamma   90.00
#
_symmetry.space_group_name_H-M   'P 1'
#
loop_
_entity.id
_entity.type
_entity.pdbx_description
1 polymer ?
#
loop_
_entity_poly.entity_id
_entity_poly.type
_entity_poly.pdbx_seq_one_letter_code
_entity_poly.pdbx_strand_id
1 'polypeptide(L)'
;MATADVYHEPQQLMRCGVHAANNLLQRRAFEASDFDALCAELCPSTWRNPHRGLLGNYDIEVLSLALLRQGYTVSYFDVRKPLTALPLETCVGLICNVPQSSLLGLWQSRHWFCIREVHGTFYNLDSKLAAPEVRLRLISSCVFHACVV
;
A
#
# COMPACT_ATOMS: atom_id res chain seq x y z
N MET A 1 4.38 2.12 -26.50
CA MET A 1 3.79 3.35 -25.92
C MET A 1 4.46 3.54 -24.57
N ALA A 2 5.18 4.65 -24.41
CA ALA A 2 6.08 4.84 -23.28
C ALA A 2 5.29 4.93 -21.96
N THR A 3 5.75 4.19 -20.95
CA THR A 3 5.28 4.21 -19.56
C THR A 3 5.64 5.51 -18.81
N ALA A 4 5.95 6.59 -19.54
CA ALA A 4 6.63 7.77 -19.02
C ALA A 4 5.78 8.67 -18.12
N ASP A 5 4.47 8.40 -17.99
CA ASP A 5 3.52 9.22 -17.23
C ASP A 5 2.94 8.54 -15.98
N VAL A 6 3.38 7.31 -15.65
CA VAL A 6 2.92 6.61 -14.45
C VAL A 6 3.97 6.78 -13.35
N TYR A 7 3.60 7.49 -12.28
CA TYR A 7 4.47 7.63 -11.12
C TYR A 7 4.66 6.28 -10.44
N HIS A 8 5.92 5.91 -10.22
CA HIS A 8 6.30 4.69 -9.52
C HIS A 8 7.58 4.90 -8.72
N GLU A 9 7.47 4.66 -7.42
CA GLU A 9 8.56 4.69 -6.47
C GLU A 9 8.95 3.24 -6.13
N PRO A 10 10.14 2.78 -6.57
CA PRO A 10 10.66 1.47 -6.20
C PRO A 10 11.06 1.45 -4.73
N GLN A 11 10.92 0.28 -4.11
CA GLN A 11 11.07 0.10 -2.67
C GLN A 11 12.50 0.33 -2.23
N GLN A 12 12.65 1.13 -1.18
CA GLN A 12 13.88 1.22 -0.41
C GLN A 12 13.68 0.63 0.98
N LEU A 13 14.53 -0.32 1.37
CA LEU A 13 14.46 -1.01 2.67
C LEU A 13 13.11 -1.70 2.89
N MET A 14 12.54 -1.64 4.10
CA MET A 14 11.25 -2.26 4.45
C MET A 14 10.12 -1.22 4.55
N ARG A 15 10.14 -0.18 3.71
CA ARG A 15 9.21 0.97 3.75
C ARG A 15 8.03 0.83 2.78
N CYS A 16 7.55 -0.40 2.57
CA CYS A 16 6.51 -0.70 1.58
C CYS A 16 5.23 0.15 1.75
N GLY A 17 4.85 0.49 3.00
CA GLY A 17 3.67 1.35 3.26
C GLY A 17 3.81 2.78 2.70
N VAL A 18 4.99 3.39 2.83
CA VAL A 18 5.26 4.74 2.30
C VAL A 18 5.17 4.73 0.78
N HIS A 19 5.83 3.77 0.15
CA HIS A 19 5.84 3.64 -1.31
C HIS A 19 4.46 3.27 -1.86
N ALA A 20 3.70 2.41 -1.17
CA ALA A 20 2.32 2.10 -1.53
C ALA A 20 1.44 3.37 -1.49
N ALA A 21 1.61 4.23 -0.48
CA ALA A 21 0.88 5.50 -0.41
C ALA A 21 1.28 6.48 -1.53
N ASN A 22 2.58 6.65 -1.78
CA ASN A 22 3.07 7.55 -2.84
C ASN A 22 2.68 7.05 -4.24
N ASN A 23 2.82 5.75 -4.50
CA ASN A 23 2.37 5.12 -5.73
C ASN A 23 0.86 5.23 -5.89
N LEU A 24 0.10 5.01 -4.82
CA LEU A 24 -1.34 5.24 -4.85
C LEU A 24 -1.64 6.69 -5.16
N LEU A 25 -0.98 7.68 -4.58
CA LEU A 25 -1.25 9.11 -4.82
C LEU A 25 -0.69 9.64 -6.14
N GLN A 26 0.09 8.83 -6.87
CA GLN A 26 0.81 9.19 -8.09
C GLN A 26 1.76 10.40 -7.91
N ARG A 27 2.36 10.52 -6.72
CA ARG A 27 3.37 11.54 -6.39
C ARG A 27 4.11 11.17 -5.11
N ARG A 28 5.28 11.77 -4.89
CA ARG A 28 6.02 11.67 -3.62
C ARG A 28 5.36 12.55 -2.55
N ALA A 29 4.29 12.06 -1.95
CA ALA A 29 3.52 12.77 -0.92
C ALA A 29 4.13 12.62 0.48
N PHE A 30 4.83 11.52 0.73
CA PHE A 30 5.35 11.14 2.03
C PHE A 30 6.80 10.70 1.97
N GLU A 31 7.52 10.99 3.04
CA GLU A 31 8.77 10.38 3.43
C GLU A 31 8.55 9.45 4.64
N ALA A 32 9.57 8.64 4.97
CA ALA A 32 9.49 7.77 6.14
C ALA A 32 9.32 8.53 7.46
N SER A 33 9.88 9.75 7.55
CA SER A 33 9.71 10.62 8.72
C SER A 33 8.26 11.03 8.94
N ASP A 34 7.47 11.16 7.87
CA ASP A 34 6.04 11.50 7.99
C ASP A 34 5.28 10.34 8.63
N PHE A 35 5.54 9.11 8.19
CA PHE A 35 4.95 7.92 8.80
C PHE A 35 5.44 7.70 10.23
N ASP A 36 6.73 7.95 10.52
CA ASP A 36 7.27 7.89 11.89
C ASP A 36 6.58 8.91 12.82
N ALA A 37 6.27 10.11 12.32
CA ALA A 37 5.51 11.13 13.08
C ALA A 37 4.06 10.69 13.33
N LEU A 38 3.40 10.08 12.33
CA LEU A 38 2.05 9.52 12.49
C LEU A 38 2.02 8.38 13.51
N CYS A 39 3.03 7.51 13.52
CA CYS A 39 3.15 6.50 14.57
C CYS A 39 3.19 7.14 15.96
N ALA A 40 3.99 8.19 16.14
CA ALA A 40 4.14 8.88 17.43
C ALA A 40 2.83 9.54 17.90
N GLU A 41 2.01 10.02 16.96
CA GLU A 41 0.69 10.59 17.22
C GLU A 41 -0.35 9.53 17.59
N LEU A 42 -0.35 8.37 16.92
CA LEU A 42 -1.28 7.28 17.21
C LEU A 42 -1.03 6.66 18.59
N CYS A 43 0.21 6.64 19.05
CA CYS A 43 0.57 6.12 20.37
C CYS A 43 1.56 7.05 21.08
N PRO A 44 1.09 8.20 21.61
CA PRO A 44 1.93 9.06 22.41
C PRO A 44 2.21 8.32 23.72
N SER A 45 3.48 8.22 24.12
CA SER A 45 3.94 7.65 25.42
C SER A 45 4.34 6.16 25.46
N THR A 46 4.67 5.52 24.34
CA THR A 46 5.33 4.20 24.36
C THR A 46 6.77 4.26 23.86
N TRP A 47 7.70 3.72 24.66
CA TRP A 47 9.12 3.57 24.27
C TRP A 47 9.29 2.62 23.06
N ARG A 48 8.34 1.69 22.88
CA ARG A 48 8.18 0.85 21.70
C ARG A 48 6.84 1.16 21.04
N ASN A 49 6.89 1.80 19.88
CA ASN A 49 5.68 2.09 19.13
C ASN A 49 5.12 0.81 18.48
N PRO A 50 3.90 0.37 18.81
CA PRO A 50 3.33 -0.86 18.25
C PRO A 50 3.05 -0.76 16.75
N HIS A 51 2.87 0.45 16.22
CA HIS A 51 2.60 0.74 14.82
C HIS A 51 3.88 0.81 13.97
N ARG A 52 5.06 0.66 14.58
CA ARG A 52 6.37 0.70 13.91
C ARG A 52 7.13 -0.61 14.10
N GLY A 53 7.19 -1.41 13.05
CA GLY A 53 8.05 -2.58 12.99
C GLY A 53 9.53 -2.20 13.04
N LEU A 54 10.39 -3.14 13.48
CA LEU A 54 11.83 -2.93 13.71
C LEU A 54 12.60 -2.35 12.51
N LEU A 55 12.11 -2.55 11.27
CA LEU A 55 12.78 -2.14 10.04
C LEU A 55 12.02 -1.06 9.22
N GLY A 56 10.98 -0.45 9.80
CA GLY A 56 10.15 0.56 9.10
C GLY A 56 8.91 -0.01 8.39
N ASN A 57 8.42 -1.18 8.86
CA ASN A 57 7.09 -1.66 8.50
C ASN A 57 6.06 -0.85 9.28
N TYR A 58 5.09 -0.29 8.58
CA TYR A 58 3.96 0.44 9.16
C TYR A 58 2.69 -0.41 9.05
N ASP A 59 1.80 -0.29 10.03
CA ASP A 59 0.50 -0.94 9.99
C ASP A 59 -0.52 -0.15 9.17
N ILE A 60 -1.75 -0.68 9.11
CA ILE A 60 -2.82 -0.10 8.30
C ILE A 60 -3.36 1.19 8.93
N GLU A 61 -3.27 1.34 10.24
CA GLU A 61 -3.73 2.51 10.97
C GLU A 61 -2.91 3.74 10.58
N VAL A 62 -1.57 3.60 10.52
CA VAL A 62 -0.67 4.67 10.05
C VAL A 62 -0.99 5.05 8.59
N LEU A 63 -1.15 4.04 7.73
CA LEU A 63 -1.46 4.24 6.31
C LEU A 63 -2.83 4.91 6.11
N SER A 64 -3.83 4.51 6.89
CA SER A 64 -5.18 5.07 6.87
C SER A 64 -5.19 6.52 7.33
N LEU A 65 -4.45 6.84 8.40
CA LEU A 65 -4.32 8.22 8.87
C LEU A 65 -3.55 9.10 7.88
N ALA A 66 -2.50 8.57 7.23
CA ALA A 66 -1.76 9.27 6.19
C ALA A 66 -2.68 9.66 5.02
N LEU A 67 -3.48 8.70 4.52
CA LEU A 67 -4.42 8.93 3.41
C LEU A 67 -5.57 9.85 3.81
N LEU A 68 -6.07 9.74 5.04
CA LEU A 68 -7.07 10.65 5.60
C LEU A 68 -6.60 12.10 5.58
N ARG A 69 -5.33 12.37 5.92
CA ARG A 69 -4.73 13.71 5.85
C ARG A 69 -4.59 14.24 4.43
N GLN A 70 -4.66 13.37 3.43
CA GLN A 70 -4.67 13.73 2.01
C GLN A 70 -6.10 13.80 1.44
N GLY A 71 -7.13 13.66 2.28
CA GLY A 71 -8.54 13.75 1.89
C GLY A 71 -9.17 12.45 1.40
N TYR A 72 -8.52 11.30 1.65
CA TYR A 72 -9.01 9.99 1.22
C TYR A 72 -9.45 9.13 2.40
N THR A 73 -10.41 8.23 2.19
CA THR A 73 -10.90 7.34 3.25
C THR A 73 -10.58 5.90 2.92
N VAL A 74 -10.02 5.17 3.88
CA VAL A 74 -9.75 3.74 3.72
C VAL A 74 -10.94 2.91 4.19
N SER A 75 -11.45 2.04 3.33
CA SER A 75 -12.51 1.07 3.65
C SER A 75 -12.04 -0.36 3.38
N TYR A 76 -12.34 -1.29 4.29
CA TYR A 76 -11.97 -2.70 4.11
C TYR A 76 -12.93 -3.40 3.13
N PHE A 77 -12.37 -4.08 2.14
CA PHE A 77 -13.12 -4.98 1.27
C PHE A 77 -13.25 -6.35 1.92
N ASP A 78 -14.48 -6.86 2.00
CA ASP A 78 -14.76 -8.21 2.45
C ASP A 78 -14.31 -9.23 1.39
N VAL A 79 -13.18 -9.89 1.64
CA VAL A 79 -12.59 -10.87 0.71
C VAL A 79 -13.40 -12.13 0.47
N ARG A 80 -14.49 -12.32 1.22
CA ARG A 80 -15.46 -13.39 0.93
C ARG A 80 -16.36 -13.03 -0.26
N LYS A 81 -16.41 -11.75 -0.65
CA LYS A 81 -17.14 -11.28 -1.83
C LYS A 81 -16.33 -11.53 -3.10
N PRO A 82 -17.00 -11.76 -4.25
CA PRO A 82 -16.31 -11.86 -5.52
C PRO A 82 -15.63 -10.55 -5.87
N LEU A 83 -14.54 -10.63 -6.62
CA LEU A 83 -13.73 -9.47 -7.02
C LEU A 83 -14.49 -8.49 -7.92
N THR A 84 -15.52 -8.98 -8.62
CA THR A 84 -16.45 -8.15 -9.38
C THR A 84 -17.27 -7.20 -8.50
N ALA A 85 -17.27 -7.39 -7.17
CA ALA A 85 -17.88 -6.48 -6.21
C ALA A 85 -16.93 -5.36 -5.75
N LEU A 86 -15.68 -5.33 -6.23
CA LEU A 86 -14.78 -4.21 -5.95
C LEU A 86 -15.33 -2.92 -6.59
N PRO A 87 -15.38 -1.81 -5.86
CA PRO A 87 -15.91 -0.55 -6.36
C PRO A 87 -14.87 0.21 -7.21
N LEU A 88 -14.32 -0.45 -8.24
CA LEU A 88 -13.21 0.07 -9.04
C LEU A 88 -13.53 1.41 -9.73
N GLU A 89 -14.80 1.66 -10.03
CA GLU A 89 -15.26 2.88 -10.69
C GLU A 89 -15.37 4.10 -9.75
N THR A 90 -15.51 3.86 -8.44
CA THR A 90 -15.71 4.93 -7.44
C THR A 90 -14.55 5.09 -6.49
N CYS A 91 -13.62 4.13 -6.47
CA CYS A 91 -12.40 4.22 -5.68
C CYS A 91 -11.22 4.80 -6.48
N VAL A 92 -10.28 5.39 -5.77
CA VAL A 92 -9.02 5.90 -6.32
C VAL A 92 -8.06 4.75 -6.63
N GLY A 93 -8.14 3.69 -5.83
CA GLY A 93 -7.38 2.47 -6.02
C GLY A 93 -7.50 1.52 -4.85
N LEU A 94 -6.73 0.45 -4.92
CA LEU A 94 -6.67 -0.59 -3.91
C LEU A 94 -5.30 -0.53 -3.22
N ILE A 95 -5.31 -0.66 -1.91
CA ILE A 95 -4.12 -0.99 -1.12
C ILE A 95 -4.24 -2.44 -0.69
N CYS A 96 -3.20 -3.21 -0.98
CA CYS A 96 -3.16 -4.65 -0.78
C CYS A 96 -2.12 -5.02 0.27
N ASN A 97 -2.52 -5.81 1.27
CA ASN A 97 -1.61 -6.47 2.19
C ASN A 97 -1.43 -7.94 1.81
N VAL A 98 -0.20 -8.37 1.52
CA VAL A 98 0.09 -9.77 1.23
C VAL A 98 1.13 -10.36 2.18
N PRO A 99 0.99 -11.64 2.57
CA PRO A 99 2.03 -12.32 3.33
C PRO A 99 3.30 -12.44 2.48
N GLN A 100 4.45 -12.32 3.13
CA GLN A 100 5.77 -12.46 2.52
C GLN A 100 6.66 -13.29 3.43
N SER A 101 7.16 -14.41 2.89
CA SER A 101 8.18 -15.24 3.54
C SER A 101 9.59 -14.70 3.26
N SER A 102 10.46 -14.82 4.26
CA SER A 102 11.90 -14.63 4.05
C SER A 102 12.52 -15.79 3.25
N LEU A 103 13.76 -15.61 2.79
CA LEU A 103 14.51 -16.52 1.91
C LEU A 103 14.62 -17.98 2.43
N LEU A 104 14.31 -18.22 3.71
CA LEU A 104 14.31 -19.54 4.36
C LEU A 104 13.02 -19.81 5.18
N GLY A 105 11.97 -18.99 5.03
CA GLY A 105 10.72 -19.14 5.78
C GLY A 105 10.83 -18.85 7.29
N LEU A 106 12.00 -18.41 7.76
CA LEU A 106 12.29 -18.17 9.19
C LEU A 106 11.48 -17.02 9.79
N TRP A 107 10.97 -16.12 8.95
CA TRP A 107 10.13 -15.00 9.37
C TRP A 107 9.01 -14.78 8.37
N GLN A 108 7.80 -14.59 8.90
CA GLN A 108 6.64 -14.13 8.15
C GLN A 108 6.50 -12.63 8.33
N SER A 109 6.43 -11.93 7.20
CA SER A 109 6.21 -10.49 7.15
C SER A 109 5.00 -10.18 6.26
N ARG A 110 4.65 -8.91 6.20
CA ARG A 110 3.57 -8.40 5.36
C ARG A 110 4.16 -7.38 4.40
N HIS A 111 3.60 -7.32 3.20
CA HIS A 111 3.99 -6.38 2.16
C HIS A 111 2.78 -5.59 1.72
N TRP A 112 2.92 -4.27 1.73
CA TRP A 112 1.93 -3.34 1.20
C TRP A 112 2.28 -2.97 -0.23
N PHE A 113 1.31 -3.07 -1.13
CA PHE A 113 1.40 -2.49 -2.48
C PHE A 113 0.06 -1.89 -2.88
N CYS A 114 0.02 -1.16 -3.99
CA CYS A 114 -1.23 -0.63 -4.51
C CYS A 114 -1.50 -1.04 -5.95
N ILE A 115 -2.79 -1.12 -6.28
CA ILE A 115 -3.31 -1.20 -7.64
C ILE A 115 -4.07 0.10 -7.89
N ARG A 116 -3.77 0.81 -8.97
CA ARG A 116 -4.42 2.08 -9.29
C ARG A 116 -4.68 2.21 -10.77
N GLU A 117 -5.83 2.79 -11.11
CA GLU A 117 -6.10 3.26 -12.45
C GLU A 117 -5.37 4.57 -12.72
N VAL A 118 -4.61 4.60 -13.81
CA VAL A 118 -3.95 5.79 -14.34
C VAL A 118 -4.26 5.87 -15.83
N HIS A 119 -4.88 6.96 -16.26
CA HIS A 119 -5.24 7.20 -17.66
C HIS A 119 -6.04 6.04 -18.31
N GLY A 120 -7.05 5.50 -17.61
CA GLY A 120 -7.91 4.43 -18.16
C GLY A 120 -7.32 3.02 -18.04
N THR A 121 -6.14 2.87 -17.43
CA THR A 121 -5.43 1.58 -17.31
C THR A 121 -5.09 1.28 -15.86
N PHE A 122 -5.43 0.08 -15.40
CA PHE A 122 -5.04 -0.40 -14.07
C PHE A 122 -3.60 -0.92 -14.07
N TYR A 123 -2.80 -0.40 -13.14
CA TYR A 123 -1.42 -0.80 -12.93
C TYR A 123 -1.25 -1.45 -11.56
N ASN A 124 -0.47 -2.53 -11.53
CA ASN A 124 0.20 -2.98 -10.32
C ASN A 124 1.40 -2.07 -10.09
N LEU A 125 1.37 -1.32 -9.00
CA LEU A 125 2.41 -0.38 -8.59
C LEU A 125 3.15 -0.89 -7.34
N ASP A 126 3.30 -2.22 -7.23
CA ASP A 126 4.18 -2.81 -6.26
C ASP A 126 5.59 -2.21 -6.38
N SER A 127 6.06 -1.63 -5.27
CA SER A 127 7.36 -1.00 -5.16
C SER A 127 8.51 -2.00 -5.37
N LYS A 128 8.28 -3.31 -5.31
CA LYS A 128 9.30 -4.33 -5.63
C LYS A 128 9.49 -4.57 -7.11
N LEU A 129 8.56 -4.11 -7.95
CA LEU A 129 8.70 -4.21 -9.40
C LEU A 129 9.76 -3.21 -9.86
N ALA A 130 10.43 -3.52 -10.97
CA ALA A 130 11.34 -2.57 -11.61
C ALA A 130 10.59 -1.42 -12.31
N ALA A 131 9.32 -1.64 -12.67
CA ALA A 131 8.45 -0.67 -13.34
C ALA A 131 6.97 -1.06 -13.13
N PRO A 132 6.01 -0.14 -13.36
CA PRO A 132 4.58 -0.44 -13.37
C PRO A 132 4.23 -1.59 -14.31
N GLU A 133 3.41 -2.53 -13.83
CA GLU A 133 2.89 -3.61 -14.66
C GLU A 133 1.41 -3.43 -14.93
N VAL A 134 0.99 -3.50 -16.20
CA VAL A 134 -0.43 -3.55 -16.58
C VAL A 134 -0.98 -4.93 -16.20
N ARG A 135 -1.66 -5.03 -15.06
CA ARG A 135 -2.23 -6.30 -14.57
C ARG A 135 -3.52 -6.09 -13.79
N LEU A 136 -4.63 -6.53 -14.39
CA LEU A 136 -5.90 -6.77 -13.69
C LEU A 136 -6.01 -8.19 -13.08
N ARG A 137 -5.11 -9.12 -13.44
CA ARG A 137 -5.20 -10.55 -13.04
C ARG A 137 -4.72 -10.86 -11.61
N LEU A 138 -4.12 -9.91 -10.89
CA LEU A 138 -3.55 -10.16 -9.55
C LEU A 138 -4.61 -10.31 -8.45
N ILE A 139 -5.86 -9.94 -8.72
CA ILE A 139 -6.89 -9.95 -7.70
C ILE A 139 -7.37 -11.40 -7.37
N SER A 140 -7.00 -12.44 -8.16
CA SER A 140 -7.52 -13.81 -7.95
C SER A 140 -6.76 -14.67 -6.95
N SER A 141 -5.55 -14.28 -6.52
CA SER A 141 -4.67 -15.17 -5.72
C SER A 141 -4.23 -14.59 -4.39
N CYS A 142 -4.43 -13.30 -4.12
CA CYS A 142 -4.06 -12.78 -2.82
C CYS A 142 -5.21 -12.96 -1.82
N VAL A 143 -4.85 -13.50 -0.65
CA VAL A 143 -5.70 -13.47 0.54
C VAL A 143 -5.65 -12.03 1.06
N PHE A 144 -6.38 -11.13 0.40
CA PHE A 144 -6.26 -9.71 0.60
C PHE A 144 -6.79 -9.30 1.99
N HIS A 145 -6.17 -8.28 2.59
CA HIS A 145 -6.97 -7.25 3.26
C HIS A 145 -6.90 -6.07 2.31
N ALA A 146 -7.78 -6.06 1.31
CA ALA A 146 -7.81 -4.99 0.33
C ALA A 146 -8.52 -3.82 0.98
N CYS A 147 -7.83 -2.70 1.00
CA CYS A 147 -8.36 -1.42 1.41
C CYS A 147 -8.72 -0.66 0.14
N VAL A 148 -9.98 -0.29 0.02
CA VAL A 148 -10.49 0.63 -0.99
C VAL A 148 -10.23 2.03 -0.48
N VAL A 149 -9.59 2.86 -1.30
CA VAL A 149 -9.25 4.25 -0.97
C VAL A 149 -10.04 5.21 -1.83
#